data_AF-A0A1H6WUA9-F1
#
_entry.id   AF-A0A1H6WUA9-F1
#
_cell.length_a   1.000
_cell.length_b   1.000
_cell.length_c   1.000
_cell.angle_alpha   90.00
_cell.angle_beta   90.00
_cell.angle_gamma   90.00
#
_symmetry.space_group_name_H-M   'P 1'
#
loop_
_entity.id
_entity.type
_entity.pdbx_description
1 polymer ?
#
loop_
_entity_poly.entity_id
_entity_poly.type
_entity_poly.pdbx_seq_one_letter_code
_entity_poly.pdbx_strand_id
1 'polypeptide(L)'
;MASFIVEFPLKTEKYQEDILNKRFETGRRIYNSLVNVTQKRYKEMIKTKRYRTLLSSLSESEKSDKEIWKQINDMRKQYSMSEYSFHEDVKQMQRHFKDNIDSFTAQKIATALWKSYDRLFHGNGRKVYYKKYGELNSLEGKSNKTGIRIINDALVWNGLKIPVFIDYDNHYERQAMQCDICYNRIVRKYVRNKYKFYVQVVFKGNPPV
;
A
#
# COMPACT_ATOMS: atom_id res chain seq x y z
N MET A 1 -9.28 16.97 0.72
CA MET A 1 -10.44 16.68 -0.15
C MET A 1 -11.09 15.41 0.39
N ALA A 2 -12.41 15.42 0.62
CA ALA A 2 -13.12 14.26 1.11
C ALA A 2 -13.11 13.12 0.08
N SER A 3 -13.17 11.89 0.57
CA SER A 3 -13.28 10.68 -0.26
C SER A 3 -14.06 9.62 0.50
N PHE A 4 -14.78 8.76 -0.22
CA PHE A 4 -15.48 7.61 0.33
C PHE A 4 -15.11 6.34 -0.43
N ILE A 5 -15.41 5.18 0.15
CA ILE A 5 -15.05 3.87 -0.39
C ILE A 5 -16.32 3.06 -0.58
N VAL A 6 -16.50 2.48 -1.76
CA VAL A 6 -17.50 1.44 -2.00
C VAL A 6 -16.77 0.16 -2.40
N GLU A 7 -17.20 -0.97 -1.84
CA GLU A 7 -16.61 -2.27 -2.11
C GLU A 7 -17.57 -3.10 -2.96
N PHE A 8 -17.11 -3.50 -4.14
CA PHE A 8 -17.89 -4.30 -5.09
C PHE A 8 -17.29 -5.71 -5.23
N PRO A 9 -18.12 -6.76 -5.30
CA PRO A 9 -17.66 -8.10 -5.62
C PRO A 9 -17.06 -8.18 -7.04
N LEU A 10 -16.01 -8.98 -7.21
CA LEU A 10 -15.51 -9.34 -8.53
C LEU A 10 -16.12 -10.66 -9.00
N LYS A 11 -16.64 -10.69 -10.23
CA LYS A 11 -17.13 -11.91 -10.88
C LYS A 11 -15.95 -12.67 -11.48
N THR A 12 -15.26 -13.44 -10.63
CA THR A 12 -14.03 -14.15 -11.01
C THR A 12 -14.29 -15.53 -11.60
N GLU A 13 -13.54 -15.87 -12.64
CA GLU A 13 -13.33 -17.25 -13.07
C GLU A 13 -12.10 -17.87 -12.40
N LYS A 14 -12.02 -19.19 -12.38
CA LYS A 14 -10.94 -19.92 -11.69
C LYS A 14 -9.54 -19.48 -12.11
N TYR A 15 -9.29 -19.32 -13.41
CA TYR A 15 -7.99 -18.87 -13.91
C TYR A 15 -7.65 -17.44 -13.45
N GLN A 16 -8.66 -16.56 -13.32
CA GLN A 16 -8.48 -15.19 -12.85
C GLN A 16 -8.15 -15.17 -11.36
N GLU A 17 -8.78 -16.04 -10.56
CA GLU A 17 -8.44 -16.23 -9.15
C GLU A 17 -6.99 -16.70 -8.98
N ASP A 18 -6.54 -17.63 -9.82
CA ASP A 18 -5.16 -18.13 -9.78
C ASP A 18 -4.15 -17.04 -10.14
N ILE A 19 -4.45 -16.21 -11.16
CA ILE A 19 -3.65 -15.02 -11.50
C ILE A 19 -3.63 -14.03 -10.33
N LEU A 20 -4.77 -13.70 -9.74
CA LEU A 20 -4.84 -12.78 -8.60
C LEU A 20 -4.05 -13.31 -7.41
N ASN A 21 -4.20 -14.59 -7.05
CA ASN A 21 -3.43 -15.21 -5.97
C ASN A 21 -1.91 -15.14 -6.22
N LYS A 22 -1.47 -15.41 -7.46
CA LYS A 22 -0.07 -15.25 -7.87
C LYS A 22 0.40 -13.80 -7.70
N ARG A 23 -0.42 -12.81 -8.07
CA ARG A 23 -0.09 -11.38 -7.90
C ARG A 23 -0.02 -10.98 -6.43
N PHE A 24 -0.94 -11.45 -5.58
CA PHE A 24 -0.87 -11.23 -4.13
C PHE A 24 0.39 -11.81 -3.51
N GLU A 25 0.76 -13.04 -3.89
CA GLU A 25 2.01 -13.65 -3.42
C GLU A 25 3.25 -12.89 -3.94
N THR A 26 3.21 -12.43 -5.18
CA THR A 26 4.27 -11.59 -5.75
C THR A 26 4.41 -10.26 -5.00
N GLY A 27 3.29 -9.58 -4.70
CA GLY A 27 3.28 -8.37 -3.89
C GLY A 27 3.84 -8.61 -2.49
N ARG A 28 3.53 -9.75 -1.88
CA ARG A 28 4.06 -10.15 -0.56
C ARG A 28 5.58 -10.34 -0.62
N ARG A 29 6.09 -11.00 -1.67
CA ARG A 29 7.53 -11.17 -1.90
C ARG A 29 8.24 -9.84 -2.06
N ILE A 30 7.71 -8.92 -2.88
CA ILE A 30 8.24 -7.56 -3.03
C ILE A 30 8.26 -6.83 -1.68
N TYR A 31 7.16 -6.86 -0.92
CA TYR A 31 7.08 -6.24 0.40
C TYR A 31 8.17 -6.80 1.35
N ASN A 32 8.30 -8.12 1.45
CA ASN A 32 9.27 -8.75 2.34
C ASN A 32 10.72 -8.53 1.91
N SER A 33 11.00 -8.50 0.60
CA SER A 33 12.32 -8.11 0.08
C SER A 33 12.66 -6.67 0.47
N LEU A 34 11.68 -5.77 0.41
CA LEU A 34 11.86 -4.39 0.85
C LEU A 34 12.11 -4.32 2.36
N VAL A 35 11.32 -5.04 3.17
CA VAL A 35 11.55 -5.16 4.63
C VAL A 35 12.97 -5.61 4.94
N ASN A 36 13.50 -6.62 4.23
CA ASN A 36 14.86 -7.11 4.44
C ASN A 36 15.91 -5.99 4.27
N VAL A 37 15.80 -5.20 3.21
CA VAL A 37 16.74 -4.11 2.90
C VAL A 37 16.59 -2.98 3.91
N THR A 38 15.37 -2.51 4.15
CA THR A 38 15.13 -1.35 5.02
C THR A 38 15.39 -1.68 6.50
N GLN A 39 15.17 -2.92 6.93
CA GLN A 39 15.43 -3.35 8.29
C GLN A 39 16.93 -3.39 8.60
N LYS A 40 17.78 -3.76 7.62
CA LYS A 40 19.24 -3.67 7.77
C LYS A 40 19.68 -2.21 7.93
N ARG A 41 19.23 -1.31 7.05
CA ARG A 41 19.54 0.13 7.14
C ARG A 41 19.09 0.75 8.46
N TYR A 42 17.86 0.43 8.89
CA TYR A 42 17.33 0.88 10.17
C TYR A 42 18.18 0.39 11.36
N LYS A 43 18.57 -0.89 11.38
CA LYS A 43 19.43 -1.45 12.45
C LYS A 43 20.78 -0.75 12.53
N GLU A 44 21.41 -0.45 11.39
CA GLU A 44 22.69 0.27 11.39
C GLU A 44 22.52 1.72 11.87
N MET A 45 21.45 2.40 11.46
CA MET A 45 21.14 3.76 11.90
C MET A 45 21.02 3.85 13.43
N ILE A 46 20.23 2.96 14.06
CA ILE A 46 19.96 3.02 15.50
C ILE A 46 21.16 2.63 16.37
N LYS A 47 22.15 1.91 15.82
CA LYS A 47 23.39 1.56 16.54
C LYS A 47 24.30 2.77 16.75
N THR A 48 24.21 3.77 15.87
CA THR A 48 25.10 4.93 15.92
C THR A 48 24.96 5.67 17.26
N LYS A 49 26.09 6.10 17.83
CA LYS A 49 26.10 6.89 19.06
C LYS A 49 25.33 8.19 18.87
N ARG A 50 25.55 8.87 17.74
CA ARG A 50 24.88 10.12 17.38
C ARG A 50 23.35 9.99 17.41
N TYR A 51 22.78 8.96 16.79
CA TYR A 51 21.33 8.77 16.78
C TYR A 51 20.77 8.53 18.19
N ARG A 52 21.46 7.71 19.00
CA ARG A 52 21.08 7.45 20.39
C ARG A 52 21.15 8.71 21.26
N THR A 53 22.21 9.50 21.12
CA THR A 53 22.37 10.77 21.84
C THR A 53 21.27 11.75 21.46
N LEU A 54 20.98 11.92 20.15
CA LEU A 54 19.89 12.79 19.70
C LEU A 54 18.54 12.37 20.28
N LEU A 55 18.24 11.07 20.30
CA LEU A 55 17.00 10.57 20.91
C LEU A 55 16.94 10.81 22.43
N SER A 56 18.04 10.63 23.16
CA SER A 56 18.07 10.89 24.61
C SER A 56 18.02 12.37 24.97
N SER A 57 18.35 13.26 24.02
CA SER A 57 18.29 14.70 24.21
C SER A 57 16.89 15.29 23.93
N LEU A 58 15.94 14.47 23.48
CA LEU A 58 14.55 14.90 23.33
C LEU A 58 13.92 15.10 24.71
N SER A 59 13.24 16.23 24.88
CA SER A 59 12.43 16.60 26.02
C SER A 59 10.94 16.30 25.76
N GLU A 60 10.08 16.51 26.75
CA GLU A 60 8.62 16.41 26.56
C GLU A 60 8.04 17.57 25.72
N SER A 61 8.84 18.59 25.40
CA SER A 61 8.40 19.81 24.70
C SER A 61 8.82 19.79 23.22
N GLU A 62 7.86 19.61 22.31
CA GLU A 62 8.12 19.62 20.85
C GLU A 62 8.69 20.95 20.34
N LYS A 63 8.40 22.08 21.01
CA LYS A 63 8.83 23.42 20.57
C LYS A 63 10.33 23.65 20.79
N SER A 64 10.92 23.11 21.85
CA SER A 64 12.35 23.21 22.14
C SER A 64 13.21 22.29 21.27
N ASP A 65 12.62 21.23 20.73
CA ASP A 65 13.36 20.12 20.14
C ASP A 65 13.41 20.15 18.61
N LYS A 66 12.92 21.23 17.98
CA LYS A 66 12.81 21.35 16.53
C LYS A 66 14.13 21.08 15.79
N GLU A 67 15.25 21.57 16.32
CA GLU A 67 16.57 21.35 15.72
C GLU A 67 17.06 19.91 15.92
N ILE A 68 16.73 19.28 17.05
CA ILE A 68 17.05 17.86 17.31
C ILE A 68 16.28 16.97 16.33
N TRP A 69 14.98 17.24 16.15
CA TRP A 69 14.14 16.53 15.17
C TRP A 69 14.65 16.68 13.74
N LYS A 70 15.11 17.87 13.36
CA LYS A 70 15.74 18.11 12.06
C LYS A 70 16.97 17.22 11.88
N GLN A 71 17.87 17.18 12.86
CA GLN A 71 19.06 16.32 12.82
C GLN A 71 18.70 14.82 12.74
N ILE A 72 17.69 14.37 13.50
CA ILE A 72 17.18 13.00 13.44
C ILE A 72 16.66 12.68 12.03
N ASN A 73 15.87 13.58 11.45
CA ASN A 73 15.32 13.40 10.10
C ASN A 73 16.40 13.42 9.02
N ASP A 74 17.45 14.23 9.18
CA ASP A 74 18.58 14.23 8.26
C ASP A 74 19.40 12.95 8.38
N MET A 75 19.59 12.41 9.60
CA MET A 75 20.15 11.07 9.78
C MET A 75 19.29 10.00 9.11
N ARG A 76 17.95 10.04 9.26
CA ARG A 76 17.05 9.10 8.58
C ARG A 76 17.24 9.15 7.06
N LYS A 77 17.34 10.34 6.46
CA LYS A 77 17.62 10.49 5.03
C LYS A 77 18.99 9.91 4.63
N GLN A 78 20.04 10.14 5.42
CA GLN A 78 21.38 9.58 5.18
C GLN A 78 21.38 8.05 5.14
N TYR A 79 20.56 7.41 5.97
CA TYR A 79 20.37 5.96 5.98
C TYR A 79 19.28 5.47 5.01
N SER A 80 18.83 6.33 4.08
CA SER A 80 17.78 6.02 3.10
C SER A 80 16.47 5.56 3.74
N MET A 81 16.16 6.08 4.93
CA MET A 81 14.91 5.85 5.67
C MET A 81 13.90 6.95 5.34
N SER A 82 13.47 7.01 4.08
CA SER A 82 12.44 7.92 3.57
C SER A 82 11.54 7.21 2.57
N GLU A 83 10.29 7.69 2.41
CA GLU A 83 9.36 7.13 1.43
C GLU A 83 9.95 7.11 0.01
N TYR A 84 10.60 8.20 -0.38
CA TYR A 84 11.28 8.33 -1.67
C TYR A 84 12.34 7.24 -1.88
N SER A 85 13.18 6.99 -0.86
CA SER A 85 14.20 5.94 -0.95
C SER A 85 13.57 4.55 -1.11
N PHE A 86 12.46 4.30 -0.42
CA PHE A 86 11.73 3.02 -0.52
C PHE A 86 11.12 2.84 -1.92
N HIS A 87 10.69 3.92 -2.56
CA HIS A 87 10.22 3.89 -3.96
C HIS A 87 11.35 3.54 -4.94
N GLU A 88 12.56 4.05 -4.72
CA GLU A 88 13.72 3.68 -5.55
C GLU A 88 14.15 2.21 -5.33
N ASP A 89 14.13 1.72 -4.09
CA ASP A 89 14.41 0.32 -3.79
C ASP A 89 13.41 -0.62 -4.46
N VAL A 90 12.11 -0.35 -4.31
CA VAL A 90 11.05 -1.23 -4.82
C VAL A 90 11.02 -1.27 -6.34
N LYS A 91 11.45 -0.19 -7.01
CA LYS A 91 11.55 -0.10 -8.47
C LYS A 91 12.49 -1.17 -9.03
N GLN A 92 13.62 -1.43 -8.39
CA GLN A 92 14.54 -2.50 -8.81
C GLN A 92 13.93 -3.88 -8.56
N MET A 93 13.28 -4.07 -7.41
CA MET A 93 12.63 -5.35 -7.08
C MET A 93 11.47 -5.68 -8.02
N GLN A 94 10.67 -4.67 -8.38
CA GLN A 94 9.49 -4.84 -9.25
C GLN A 94 9.86 -5.21 -10.68
N ARG A 95 11.03 -4.84 -11.20
CA ARG A 95 11.46 -5.18 -12.57
C ARG A 95 11.38 -6.68 -12.88
N HIS A 96 11.75 -7.52 -11.90
CA HIS A 96 11.66 -8.98 -12.01
C HIS A 96 10.23 -9.53 -12.05
N PHE A 97 9.25 -8.71 -11.67
CA PHE A 97 7.85 -9.09 -11.50
C PHE A 97 6.87 -8.21 -12.29
N LYS A 98 7.37 -7.50 -13.31
CA LYS A 98 6.61 -6.46 -14.05
C LYS A 98 5.29 -6.95 -14.65
N ASP A 99 5.22 -8.22 -15.04
CA ASP A 99 4.02 -8.82 -15.62
C ASP A 99 2.92 -9.02 -14.56
N ASN A 100 3.28 -9.15 -13.29
CA ASN A 100 2.36 -9.39 -12.18
C ASN A 100 2.01 -8.11 -11.41
N ILE A 101 2.97 -7.20 -11.24
CA ILE A 101 2.83 -5.97 -10.44
C ILE A 101 3.34 -4.80 -11.28
N ASP A 102 2.49 -3.82 -11.57
CA ASP A 102 2.91 -2.58 -12.22
C ASP A 102 3.70 -1.67 -11.26
N SER A 103 4.41 -0.69 -11.83
CA SER A 103 5.29 0.21 -11.09
C SER A 103 4.56 1.03 -10.01
N PHE A 104 3.32 1.46 -10.26
CA PHE A 104 2.56 2.25 -9.30
C PHE A 104 2.03 1.41 -8.15
N THR A 105 1.58 0.18 -8.41
CA THR A 105 1.23 -0.77 -7.35
C THR A 105 2.45 -1.12 -6.49
N ALA A 106 3.64 -1.28 -7.08
CA ALA A 106 4.87 -1.47 -6.31
C ALA A 106 5.23 -0.25 -5.45
N GLN A 107 5.09 0.98 -5.96
CA GLN A 107 5.23 2.18 -5.13
C GLN A 107 4.27 2.18 -3.95
N LYS A 108 3.01 1.77 -4.15
CA LYS A 108 2.02 1.66 -3.07
C LYS A 108 2.37 0.60 -2.03
N ILE A 109 2.99 -0.53 -2.44
CA ILE A 109 3.56 -1.51 -1.51
C ILE A 109 4.66 -0.86 -0.65
N ALA A 110 5.56 -0.09 -1.27
CA ALA A 110 6.61 0.64 -0.56
C ALA A 110 6.05 1.71 0.38
N THR A 111 5.04 2.48 -0.04
CA THR A 111 4.31 3.44 0.81
C THR A 111 3.66 2.74 2.01
N ALA A 112 3.09 1.55 1.84
CA ALA A 112 2.51 0.79 2.96
C ALA A 112 3.58 0.37 3.99
N LEU A 113 4.77 -0.01 3.53
CA LEU A 113 5.90 -0.28 4.40
C LEU A 113 6.39 1.01 5.09
N TRP A 114 6.54 2.10 4.34
CA TRP A 114 6.95 3.41 4.86
C TRP A 114 6.03 3.86 6.01
N LYS A 115 4.71 3.76 5.85
CA LYS A 115 3.74 4.05 6.92
C LYS A 115 3.98 3.23 8.20
N SER A 116 4.53 2.02 8.09
CA SER A 116 4.89 1.22 9.26
C SER A 116 6.14 1.76 9.96
N TYR A 117 7.13 2.25 9.21
CA TYR A 117 8.30 2.92 9.76
C TYR A 117 7.98 4.30 10.32
N ASP A 118 7.13 5.07 9.65
CA ASP A 118 6.67 6.37 10.12
C ASP A 118 5.99 6.25 11.49
N ARG A 119 5.13 5.24 11.68
CA ARG A 119 4.55 4.92 12.99
C ARG A 119 5.60 4.48 14.03
N LEU A 120 6.59 3.68 13.62
CA LEU A 120 7.70 3.28 14.49
C LEU A 120 8.52 4.48 14.97
N PHE A 121 8.70 5.47 14.10
CA PHE A 121 9.47 6.69 14.39
C PHE A 121 8.77 7.67 15.33
N HIS A 122 7.44 7.70 15.31
CA HIS A 122 6.63 8.60 16.14
C HIS A 122 5.96 7.87 17.33
N GLY A 123 6.55 6.77 17.80
CA GLY A 123 6.14 6.08 19.04
C GLY A 123 4.86 5.23 18.97
N ASN A 124 4.08 5.34 17.89
CA ASN A 124 2.83 4.60 17.72
C ASN A 124 3.01 3.14 17.21
N GLY A 125 4.24 2.68 17.04
CA GLY A 125 4.54 1.34 16.53
C GLY A 125 5.72 0.68 17.24
N ARG A 126 5.64 -0.64 17.46
CA ARG A 126 6.69 -1.42 18.17
C ARG A 126 7.78 -1.96 17.24
N LYS A 127 7.39 -2.45 16.06
CA LYS A 127 8.31 -3.13 15.11
C LYS A 127 7.69 -3.21 13.71
N VAL A 128 8.53 -3.28 12.69
CA VAL A 128 8.15 -3.62 11.32
C VAL A 128 8.20 -5.15 11.13
N TYR A 129 7.11 -5.72 10.62
CA TYR A 129 6.92 -7.16 10.47
C TYR A 129 6.92 -7.59 9.00
N TYR A 130 7.48 -8.77 8.75
CA TYR A 130 7.27 -9.49 7.50
C TYR A 130 5.81 -9.92 7.37
N LYS A 131 5.34 -10.06 6.13
CA LYS A 131 4.05 -10.67 5.81
C LYS A 131 4.21 -12.17 5.59
N LYS A 132 3.49 -12.99 6.36
CA LYS A 132 3.43 -14.43 6.13
C LYS A 132 2.65 -14.73 4.85
N TYR A 133 2.83 -15.94 4.33
CA TYR A 133 2.04 -16.42 3.19
C TYR A 133 0.54 -16.25 3.50
N GLY A 134 -0.23 -15.76 2.53
CA GLY A 134 -1.67 -15.51 2.71
C GLY A 134 -2.04 -14.20 3.43
N GLU A 135 -1.11 -13.48 4.08
CA GLU A 135 -1.44 -12.30 4.91
C GLU A 135 -1.53 -10.97 4.13
N LEU A 136 -0.96 -10.89 2.92
CA LEU A 136 -1.18 -9.72 2.07
C LEU A 136 -2.57 -9.83 1.45
N ASN A 137 -3.52 -9.02 1.92
CA ASN A 137 -4.93 -9.10 1.54
C ASN A 137 -5.45 -7.90 0.75
N SER A 138 -4.59 -6.90 0.50
CA SER A 138 -4.92 -5.80 -0.41
C SER A 138 -3.73 -5.38 -1.28
N LEU A 139 -4.05 -5.00 -2.52
CA LEU A 139 -3.14 -4.35 -3.46
C LEU A 139 -3.84 -3.14 -4.05
N GLU A 140 -3.14 -2.02 -4.07
CA GLU A 140 -3.72 -0.70 -4.36
C GLU A 140 -3.01 -0.04 -5.55
N GLY A 141 -3.80 0.55 -6.44
CA GLY A 141 -3.32 1.42 -7.51
C GLY A 141 -3.13 2.87 -7.04
N LYS A 142 -2.45 3.68 -7.84
CA LYS A 142 -2.23 5.10 -7.53
C LYS A 142 -3.33 6.02 -8.07
N SER A 143 -4.00 5.61 -9.15
CA SER A 143 -5.07 6.35 -9.79
C SER A 143 -5.99 5.42 -10.59
N ASN A 144 -7.10 5.92 -11.15
CA ASN A 144 -7.86 5.18 -12.16
C ASN A 144 -7.27 5.28 -13.59
N LYS A 145 -6.17 6.02 -13.79
CA LYS A 145 -5.55 6.20 -15.11
C LYS A 145 -4.51 5.12 -15.43
N THR A 146 -3.86 4.56 -14.41
CA THR A 146 -2.76 3.60 -14.55
C THR A 146 -2.84 2.47 -13.52
N GLY A 147 -2.28 1.29 -13.83
CA GLY A 147 -2.25 0.15 -12.92
C GLY A 147 -3.62 -0.50 -12.77
N ILE A 148 -4.16 -0.48 -11.54
CA ILE A 148 -5.46 -1.07 -11.17
C ILE A 148 -6.59 -0.08 -11.50
N ARG A 149 -7.40 -0.39 -12.51
CA ARG A 149 -8.42 0.52 -13.05
C ARG A 149 -9.79 -0.12 -13.10
N ILE A 150 -10.84 0.69 -13.04
CA ILE A 150 -12.20 0.33 -13.41
C ILE A 150 -12.53 1.02 -14.73
N ILE A 151 -12.89 0.24 -15.75
CA ILE A 151 -13.27 0.69 -17.08
C ILE A 151 -14.47 -0.16 -17.53
N ASN A 152 -15.59 0.49 -17.86
CA ASN A 152 -16.83 -0.16 -18.31
C ASN A 152 -17.22 -1.33 -17.39
N ASP A 153 -17.36 -1.04 -16.10
CA ASP A 153 -17.72 -1.98 -15.03
C ASP A 153 -16.83 -3.22 -14.93
N ALA A 154 -15.59 -3.11 -15.41
CA ALA A 154 -14.58 -4.15 -15.32
C ALA A 154 -13.31 -3.64 -14.65
N LEU A 155 -12.77 -4.45 -13.75
CA LEU A 155 -11.42 -4.31 -13.24
C LEU A 155 -10.43 -4.66 -14.35
N VAL A 156 -9.54 -3.72 -14.68
CA VAL A 156 -8.45 -3.91 -15.65
C VAL A 156 -7.12 -3.70 -14.96
N TRP A 157 -6.24 -4.71 -15.01
CA TRP A 157 -4.91 -4.64 -14.40
C TRP A 157 -3.92 -5.59 -15.08
N ASN A 158 -2.82 -5.09 -15.65
CA ASN A 158 -1.75 -5.89 -16.28
C ASN A 158 -2.29 -7.02 -17.19
N GLY A 159 -3.17 -6.69 -18.14
CA GLY A 159 -3.79 -7.66 -19.06
C GLY A 159 -4.92 -8.52 -18.47
N LEU A 160 -5.16 -8.45 -17.15
CA LEU A 160 -6.30 -9.11 -16.51
C LEU A 160 -7.53 -8.20 -16.61
N LYS A 161 -8.66 -8.76 -17.04
CA LYS A 161 -9.97 -8.08 -17.08
C LYS A 161 -11.00 -8.94 -16.35
N ILE A 162 -11.66 -8.37 -15.34
CA ILE A 162 -12.66 -9.07 -14.51
C ILE A 162 -13.89 -8.20 -14.35
N PRO A 163 -15.11 -8.68 -14.66
CA PRO A 163 -16.32 -7.92 -14.41
C PRO A 163 -16.51 -7.62 -12.91
N VAL A 164 -16.94 -6.40 -12.62
CA VAL A 164 -17.36 -5.96 -11.29
C VAL A 164 -18.86 -6.16 -11.17
N PHE A 165 -19.34 -6.71 -10.05
CA PHE A 165 -20.77 -6.74 -9.76
C PHE A 165 -21.18 -5.40 -9.16
N ILE A 166 -21.94 -4.62 -9.92
CA ILE A 166 -22.54 -3.35 -9.51
C ILE A 166 -24.04 -3.53 -9.64
N ASP A 167 -24.76 -3.28 -8.55
CA ASP A 167 -26.21 -3.27 -8.52
C ASP A 167 -26.70 -1.86 -8.86
N TYR A 168 -27.04 -1.64 -10.14
CA TYR A 168 -27.57 -0.34 -10.56
C TYR A 168 -29.00 -0.10 -10.09
N ASP A 169 -29.75 -1.09 -9.60
CA ASP A 169 -31.06 -0.87 -8.99
C ASP A 169 -30.91 -0.32 -7.56
N ASN A 170 -29.77 -0.60 -6.92
CA ASN A 170 -29.37 0.05 -5.69
C ASN A 170 -29.01 1.54 -5.94
N HIS A 171 -29.81 2.43 -5.36
CA HIS A 171 -29.63 3.87 -5.45
C HIS A 171 -28.22 4.33 -5.03
N TYR A 172 -27.66 3.75 -3.96
CA TYR A 172 -26.37 4.12 -3.43
C TYR A 172 -25.23 3.78 -4.40
N GLU A 173 -25.23 2.57 -4.96
CA GLU A 173 -24.21 2.12 -5.91
C GLU A 173 -24.29 2.90 -7.22
N ARG A 174 -25.51 3.13 -7.73
CA ARG A 174 -25.75 3.95 -8.93
C ARG A 174 -25.19 5.36 -8.76
N GLN A 175 -25.48 6.03 -7.65
CA GLN A 175 -24.95 7.37 -7.39
C GLN A 175 -23.44 7.38 -7.19
N ALA A 176 -22.89 6.39 -6.47
CA ALA A 176 -21.45 6.28 -6.26
C ALA A 176 -20.69 6.17 -7.59
N MET A 177 -21.20 5.38 -8.55
CA MET A 177 -20.56 5.19 -9.85
C MET A 177 -20.58 6.44 -10.75
N GLN A 178 -21.36 7.46 -10.41
CA GLN A 178 -21.33 8.76 -11.10
C GLN A 178 -20.20 9.67 -10.58
N CYS A 179 -19.58 9.32 -9.45
CA CYS A 179 -18.49 10.09 -8.87
C CYS A 179 -17.13 9.77 -9.51
N ASP A 180 -16.25 10.77 -9.49
CA ASP A 180 -14.87 10.62 -9.92
C ASP A 180 -14.11 9.59 -9.07
N ILE A 181 -13.42 8.65 -9.73
CA ILE A 181 -12.57 7.67 -9.04
C ILE A 181 -11.20 8.29 -8.72
N CYS A 182 -10.81 8.26 -7.45
CA CYS A 182 -9.44 8.54 -7.01
C CYS A 182 -8.51 7.42 -7.46
N TYR A 183 -8.72 6.22 -6.92
CA TYR A 183 -7.93 5.01 -7.17
C TYR A 183 -8.73 3.76 -6.78
N ASN A 184 -8.22 2.60 -7.16
CA ASN A 184 -8.85 1.31 -6.87
C ASN A 184 -7.90 0.42 -6.05
N ARG A 185 -8.49 -0.45 -5.24
CA ARG A 185 -7.76 -1.44 -4.45
C ARG A 185 -8.44 -2.79 -4.59
N ILE A 186 -7.69 -3.80 -4.99
CA ILE A 186 -8.16 -5.18 -4.98
C ILE A 186 -7.99 -5.72 -3.56
N VAL A 187 -9.04 -6.32 -3.03
CA VAL A 187 -9.07 -6.94 -1.70
C VAL A 187 -9.46 -8.40 -1.85
N ARG A 188 -8.81 -9.28 -1.09
CA ARG A 188 -9.23 -10.68 -0.97
C ARG A 188 -9.65 -11.00 0.46
N LYS A 189 -10.69 -11.79 0.60
CA LYS A 189 -11.23 -12.27 1.88
C LYS A 189 -11.31 -13.79 1.85
N TYR A 190 -10.81 -14.46 2.88
CA TYR A 190 -10.90 -15.92 2.98
C TYR A 190 -12.24 -16.31 3.57
N VAL A 191 -13.11 -16.95 2.78
CA VAL A 191 -14.49 -17.28 3.14
C VAL A 191 -14.81 -18.69 2.65
N ARG A 192 -15.27 -19.57 3.56
CA ARG A 192 -15.67 -20.96 3.25
C ARG A 192 -14.62 -21.70 2.40
N ASN A 193 -13.39 -21.76 2.92
CA ASN A 193 -12.24 -22.47 2.32
C ASN A 193 -11.77 -21.97 0.94
N LYS A 194 -12.15 -20.75 0.54
CA LYS A 194 -11.62 -20.11 -0.67
C LYS A 194 -11.47 -18.61 -0.51
N TYR A 195 -10.56 -18.02 -1.29
CA TYR A 195 -10.49 -16.57 -1.40
C TYR A 195 -11.62 -16.06 -2.29
N LYS A 196 -12.33 -15.04 -1.81
CA LYS A 196 -13.24 -14.21 -2.61
C LYS A 196 -12.57 -12.86 -2.85
N PHE A 197 -12.71 -12.34 -4.07
CA PHE A 197 -12.08 -11.09 -4.48
C PHE A 197 -13.11 -9.97 -4.64
N TYR A 198 -12.68 -8.78 -4.25
CA TYR A 198 -13.47 -7.56 -4.25
C TYR A 198 -12.59 -6.43 -4.80
N VAL A 199 -13.23 -5.40 -5.32
CA VAL A 199 -12.58 -4.12 -5.60
C VAL A 199 -13.18 -3.04 -4.71
N GLN A 200 -12.32 -2.38 -3.95
CA GLN A 200 -12.64 -1.14 -3.25
C GLN A 200 -12.34 0.01 -4.19
N VAL A 201 -13.39 0.72 -4.61
CA VAL A 201 -13.29 1.93 -5.41
C VAL A 201 -13.33 3.12 -4.47
N VAL A 202 -12.29 3.95 -4.52
CA VAL A 202 -12.20 5.15 -3.70
C VAL A 202 -12.65 6.33 -4.56
N PHE A 203 -13.82 6.88 -4.24
CA PHE A 203 -14.43 7.99 -4.96
C PHE A 203 -14.06 9.33 -4.32
N LYS A 204 -14.00 10.38 -5.14
CA LYS A 204 -13.86 11.77 -4.68
C LYS A 204 -15.20 12.28 -4.14
N GLY A 205 -15.15 13.12 -3.12
CA GLY A 205 -16.33 13.79 -2.57
C GLY A 205 -16.91 13.08 -1.35
N ASN A 206 -18.18 13.37 -1.07
CA ASN A 206 -18.94 12.80 0.03
C ASN A 206 -19.72 11.57 -0.45
N PRO A 207 -19.96 10.58 0.43
CA PRO A 207 -20.76 9.42 0.07
C PRO A 207 -22.18 9.82 -0.35
N PRO A 208 -22.81 9.05 -1.26
CA PRO A 208 -24.24 9.18 -1.56
C PRO A 208 -25.10 9.09 -0.29
N VAL A 209 -26.27 9.72 -0.33
CA VAL A 209 -27.28 9.69 0.74
C VAL A 209 -28.40 8.74 0.37
#